data_AF-A0A1Z4IJR7-F1
#
_entry.id   AF-A0A1Z4IJR7-F1
#
_cell.length_a   1.000
_cell.length_b   1.000
_cell.length_c   1.000
_cell.angle_alpha   90.00
_cell.angle_beta   90.00
_cell.angle_gamma   90.00
#
_symmetry.space_group_name_H-M   'P 1'
#
loop_
_entity.id
_entity.type
_entity.pdbx_description
1 polymer ?
#
loop_
_entity_poly.entity_id
_entity_poly.type
_entity_poly.pdbx_seq_one_letter_code
_entity_poly.pdbx_strand_id
1 'polypeptide(L)'
;MFDFSGLKLIKQSYDSFVGIRKSPSGEGFDFCLPNGFEDFPESDFDEIRNLFFKMYRTFGKFERDNVNTNRLNQNTPEYQRDQDQTTLSSGGVSMQTEEGDVCVLYSKIKMIERMLNAYDDLTINSIQKKIRRSEDIDYSQIHKYLDRAIYLDNDVIHIESMDLPLPIVRYESTDLVNLYCYILDEIVYQLQEDVPDNIKARLPDIRFLSQQFKDDYLTDNQSIFDKNTFIETINILKEALDNIDKNTYYKDADYWQLYEAIETFLYGELSPEQGDGEFWGIKGFSLVWEDMCHIFFFKKYFDEIIYADADISLKQHHNPLRKESEKNRVGNYSTHDGSKKFNQWIYRKISDIRYPNEDAFFGWNELLCIELDINPGTLVYTNTRYSDFKQRDRSQTRFRRFLRPDLVLKSRKKTSIEQNNFDSNTKVRIIDYKYVPLNFYTNENLSGKSAKKFKEDIIKQLTYELAIQQTHTVSANWFFIPHYYKSQPNPNPWGEISLKLKDSGIEIFKANFTLIQQVYLDEKL
;
A
#
# COMPACT_ATOMS: atom_id res chain seq x y z
N MET A 1 -9.79 -8.73 18.92
CA MET A 1 -8.46 -8.88 18.27
C MET A 1 -8.38 -10.15 17.42
N PHE A 2 -7.63 -10.13 16.29
CA PHE A 2 -7.47 -11.28 15.39
C PHE A 2 -6.63 -12.40 16.01
N ASP A 3 -7.17 -13.61 16.03
CA ASP A 3 -6.37 -14.81 16.17
C ASP A 3 -5.93 -15.29 14.78
N PHE A 4 -4.67 -15.08 14.43
CA PHE A 4 -4.13 -15.52 13.14
C PHE A 4 -4.08 -17.05 12.98
N SER A 5 -4.19 -17.82 14.07
CA SER A 5 -4.24 -19.28 14.02
C SER A 5 -5.60 -19.81 13.56
N GLY A 6 -6.66 -19.03 13.73
CA GLY A 6 -8.04 -19.40 13.36
C GLY A 6 -8.47 -18.93 11.97
N LEU A 7 -7.62 -18.19 11.24
CA LEU A 7 -7.98 -17.65 9.92
C LEU A 7 -7.85 -18.72 8.84
N LYS A 8 -8.94 -18.94 8.10
CA LYS A 8 -8.93 -19.83 6.94
C LYS A 8 -8.32 -19.13 5.74
N LEU A 9 -7.24 -19.68 5.17
CA LEU A 9 -6.58 -19.10 4.01
C LEU A 9 -7.26 -19.55 2.70
N ILE A 10 -7.50 -18.60 1.80
CA ILE A 10 -7.97 -18.86 0.43
C ILE A 10 -6.86 -18.43 -0.55
N LYS A 11 -6.17 -19.42 -1.13
CA LYS A 11 -5.01 -19.19 -2.02
C LYS A 11 -5.38 -18.86 -3.46
N GLN A 12 -6.62 -19.14 -3.87
CA GLN A 12 -7.13 -18.85 -5.21
C GLN A 12 -8.51 -18.24 -5.11
N SER A 13 -8.60 -16.94 -5.36
CA SER A 13 -9.89 -16.22 -5.44
C SER A 13 -10.16 -15.79 -6.88
N TYR A 14 -11.31 -16.19 -7.41
CA TYR A 14 -11.71 -15.87 -8.79
C TYR A 14 -12.17 -14.41 -8.99
N ASP A 15 -12.37 -13.67 -7.90
CA ASP A 15 -12.92 -12.31 -7.91
C ASP A 15 -11.87 -11.21 -7.66
N SER A 16 -10.59 -11.58 -7.68
CA SER A 16 -9.46 -10.65 -7.47
C SER A 16 -9.50 -9.87 -6.15
N PHE A 17 -10.20 -10.41 -5.14
CA PHE A 17 -10.19 -9.87 -3.78
C PHE A 17 -8.98 -10.40 -3.00
N VAL A 18 -8.29 -9.50 -2.29
CA VAL A 18 -7.19 -9.81 -1.39
C VAL A 18 -7.44 -9.13 -0.06
N GLY A 19 -7.44 -9.91 1.03
CA GLY A 19 -7.77 -9.45 2.37
C GLY A 19 -8.72 -10.40 3.10
N ILE A 20 -9.32 -9.93 4.19
CA ILE A 20 -10.20 -10.70 5.06
C ILE A 20 -11.65 -10.41 4.69
N ARG A 21 -12.45 -11.46 4.51
CA ARG A 21 -13.90 -11.34 4.27
C ARG A 21 -14.68 -12.43 4.98
N LYS A 22 -15.98 -12.21 5.18
CA LYS A 22 -16.88 -13.28 5.66
C LYS A 22 -16.86 -14.47 4.70
N SER A 23 -16.76 -15.68 5.25
CA SER A 23 -16.82 -16.92 4.47
C SER A 23 -18.17 -17.02 3.74
N PRO A 24 -18.21 -17.50 2.48
CA PRO A 24 -19.46 -17.77 1.77
C PRO A 24 -20.39 -18.75 2.51
N SER A 25 -19.85 -19.61 3.37
CA SER A 25 -20.65 -20.52 4.22
C SER A 25 -21.35 -19.82 5.39
N GLY A 26 -20.99 -18.55 5.67
CA GLY A 26 -21.48 -17.81 6.83
C GLY A 26 -20.75 -18.13 8.13
N GLU A 27 -19.92 -19.17 8.15
CA GLU A 27 -19.11 -19.59 9.31
C GLU A 27 -17.71 -18.98 9.22
N GLY A 28 -17.48 -17.91 9.99
CA GLY A 28 -16.15 -17.29 10.16
C GLY A 28 -15.66 -16.42 8.98
N PHE A 29 -14.34 -16.22 8.94
CA PHE A 29 -13.67 -15.30 8.02
C PHE A 29 -12.58 -16.02 7.21
N ASP A 30 -12.55 -15.70 5.92
CA ASP A 30 -11.58 -16.17 4.96
C ASP A 30 -10.54 -15.07 4.70
N PHE A 31 -9.26 -15.38 4.85
CA PHE A 31 -8.15 -14.54 4.40
C PHE A 31 -7.75 -14.93 2.97
N CYS A 32 -8.20 -14.13 2.01
CA CYS A 32 -7.91 -14.30 0.59
C CYS A 32 -6.51 -13.74 0.26
N LEU A 33 -5.64 -14.61 -0.23
CA LEU A 33 -4.26 -14.28 -0.60
C LEU A 33 -4.16 -13.84 -2.06
N PRO A 34 -3.08 -13.13 -2.44
CA PRO A 34 -2.84 -12.81 -3.84
C PRO A 34 -2.69 -14.07 -4.71
N ASN A 35 -2.99 -13.94 -6.00
CA ASN A 35 -2.63 -14.97 -6.99
C ASN A 35 -1.12 -15.28 -6.90
N GLY A 36 -0.74 -16.56 -7.06
CA GLY A 36 0.66 -16.98 -6.98
C GLY A 36 1.14 -17.39 -5.57
N PHE A 37 0.24 -17.46 -4.58
CA PHE A 37 0.51 -17.86 -3.18
C PHE A 37 0.17 -19.33 -2.90
N GLU A 38 0.16 -20.20 -3.91
CA GLU A 38 -0.15 -21.63 -3.76
C GLU A 38 0.75 -22.32 -2.71
N ASP A 39 2.04 -21.94 -2.68
CA ASP A 39 3.06 -22.50 -1.78
C ASP A 39 3.16 -21.80 -0.41
N PHE A 40 2.24 -20.86 -0.10
CA PHE A 40 2.22 -20.16 1.19
C PHE A 40 1.82 -21.11 2.35
N PRO A 41 2.46 -21.03 3.53
CA PRO A 41 2.15 -21.91 4.66
C PRO A 41 0.77 -21.63 5.27
N GLU A 42 -0.05 -22.67 5.45
CA GLU A 42 -1.46 -22.55 5.91
C GLU A 42 -1.65 -22.58 7.43
N SER A 43 -0.60 -22.84 8.21
CA SER A 43 -0.71 -23.01 9.68
C SER A 43 0.44 -22.36 10.45
N ASP A 44 1.15 -21.45 9.81
CA ASP A 44 2.24 -20.70 10.41
C ASP A 44 1.71 -19.33 10.85
N PHE A 45 1.53 -19.17 12.17
CA PHE A 45 1.00 -17.96 12.79
C PHE A 45 1.86 -16.73 12.43
N ASP A 46 3.19 -16.88 12.47
CA ASP A 46 4.12 -15.78 12.23
C ASP A 46 4.08 -15.34 10.77
N GLU A 47 4.07 -16.28 9.82
CA GLU A 47 3.97 -15.95 8.40
C GLU A 47 2.64 -15.29 8.05
N ILE A 48 1.52 -15.77 8.60
CA ILE A 48 0.19 -15.18 8.37
C ILE A 48 0.13 -13.77 8.97
N ARG A 49 0.58 -13.58 10.22
CA ARG A 49 0.67 -12.27 10.88
C ARG A 49 1.53 -11.31 10.05
N ASN A 50 2.73 -11.75 9.66
CA ASN A 50 3.67 -10.94 8.90
C ASN A 50 3.09 -10.53 7.53
N LEU A 51 2.40 -11.45 6.84
CA LEU A 51 1.73 -11.15 5.59
C LEU A 51 0.60 -10.13 5.79
N PHE A 52 -0.24 -10.31 6.80
CA PHE A 52 -1.32 -9.39 7.14
C PHE A 52 -0.81 -7.95 7.30
N PHE A 53 0.21 -7.73 8.16
CA PHE A 53 0.74 -6.37 8.40
C PHE A 53 1.44 -5.79 7.17
N LYS A 54 2.14 -6.62 6.37
CA LYS A 54 2.70 -6.17 5.09
C LYS A 54 1.62 -5.72 4.12
N MET A 55 0.52 -6.47 4.00
CA MET A 55 -0.62 -6.10 3.16
C MET A 55 -1.32 -4.84 3.67
N TYR A 56 -1.50 -4.72 5.00
CA TYR A 56 -2.05 -3.52 5.64
C TYR A 56 -1.26 -2.26 5.27
N ARG A 57 0.07 -2.31 5.39
CA ARG A 57 0.95 -1.22 4.96
C ARG A 57 0.90 -0.98 3.46
N THR A 58 0.81 -2.04 2.66
CA THR A 58 0.74 -1.95 1.19
C THR A 58 -0.51 -1.18 0.76
N PHE A 59 -1.67 -1.52 1.34
CA PHE A 59 -2.92 -0.84 1.06
C PHE A 59 -2.93 0.59 1.58
N GLY A 60 -2.42 0.82 2.80
CA GLY A 60 -2.29 2.18 3.34
C GLY A 60 -1.38 3.07 2.48
N LYS A 61 -0.26 2.54 1.97
CA LYS A 61 0.60 3.27 1.03
C LYS A 61 -0.11 3.56 -0.28
N PHE A 62 -0.78 2.56 -0.85
CA PHE A 62 -1.51 2.69 -2.12
C PHE A 62 -2.61 3.77 -2.03
N GLU A 63 -3.35 3.80 -0.92
CA GLU A 63 -4.34 4.84 -0.66
C GLU A 63 -3.68 6.23 -0.59
N ARG A 64 -2.66 6.41 0.27
CA ARG A 64 -1.95 7.68 0.43
C ARG A 64 -1.39 8.25 -0.88
N ASP A 65 -0.83 7.40 -1.74
CA ASP A 65 -0.21 7.83 -3.00
C ASP A 65 -1.23 8.28 -4.05
N ASN A 66 -2.50 7.88 -3.89
CA ASN A 66 -3.56 8.14 -4.86
C ASN A 66 -4.63 9.14 -4.37
N VAL A 67 -4.79 9.40 -3.06
CA VAL A 67 -5.92 10.19 -2.47
C VAL A 67 -6.14 11.56 -3.12
N ASN A 68 -5.10 12.18 -3.68
CA ASN A 68 -5.17 13.50 -4.32
C ASN A 68 -5.15 13.45 -5.86
N THR A 69 -5.46 12.30 -6.46
CA THR A 69 -5.44 12.12 -7.92
C THR A 69 -6.85 12.00 -8.47
N ASN A 70 -7.03 12.41 -9.73
CA ASN A 70 -8.26 12.16 -10.48
C ASN A 70 -8.55 10.66 -10.73
N ARG A 71 -7.62 9.76 -10.32
CA ARG A 71 -7.79 8.30 -10.38
C ARG A 71 -8.64 7.76 -9.24
N LEU A 72 -8.82 8.53 -8.16
CA LEU A 72 -9.59 8.14 -6.99
C LEU A 72 -10.91 8.90 -6.92
N ASN A 73 -12.01 8.17 -7.10
CA ASN A 73 -13.36 8.71 -6.88
C ASN A 73 -13.79 8.29 -5.48
N GLN A 74 -13.91 9.26 -4.56
CA GLN A 74 -14.58 8.98 -3.29
C GLN A 74 -16.02 8.55 -3.59
N ASN A 75 -16.44 7.39 -3.08
CA ASN A 75 -17.76 6.83 -3.35
C ASN A 75 -18.85 7.85 -2.95
N THR A 76 -19.56 8.40 -3.93
CA THR A 76 -20.83 9.10 -3.69
C THR A 76 -21.98 8.08 -3.66
N PRO A 77 -23.08 8.37 -2.94
CA PRO A 77 -24.24 7.48 -2.82
C PRO A 77 -24.87 7.05 -4.16
N GLU A 78 -24.59 7.77 -5.25
CA GLU A 78 -25.13 7.48 -6.59
C GLU A 78 -24.47 6.25 -7.24
N TYR A 79 -23.22 5.90 -6.88
CA TYR A 79 -22.50 4.74 -7.44
C TYR A 79 -22.96 3.38 -6.87
N GLN A 80 -23.84 3.38 -5.87
CA GLN A 80 -24.31 2.18 -5.17
C GLN A 80 -25.40 1.39 -5.93
N ARG A 81 -26.00 1.95 -6.99
CA ARG A 81 -27.16 1.33 -7.67
C ARG A 81 -26.82 0.31 -8.75
N ASP A 82 -25.60 0.33 -9.29
CA ASP A 82 -25.20 -0.53 -10.42
C ASP A 82 -24.32 -1.73 -10.01
N GLN A 83 -24.04 -1.91 -8.72
CA GLN A 83 -23.38 -3.11 -8.20
C GLN A 83 -24.40 -4.02 -7.50
N ASP A 84 -24.92 -4.99 -8.24
CA ASP A 84 -25.60 -6.13 -7.64
C ASP A 84 -24.64 -6.82 -6.65
N GLN A 85 -25.06 -6.88 -5.39
CA GLN A 85 -24.44 -7.58 -4.25
C GLN A 85 -23.24 -6.88 -3.58
N THR A 86 -23.52 -5.85 -2.78
CA THR A 86 -23.17 -5.70 -1.34
C THR A 86 -23.31 -4.21 -1.00
N THR A 87 -24.18 -3.89 -0.05
CA THR A 87 -24.34 -2.53 0.49
C THR A 87 -23.01 -2.05 1.07
N LEU A 88 -22.27 -1.23 0.32
CA LEU A 88 -21.11 -0.48 0.79
C LEU A 88 -21.58 0.47 1.88
N SER A 89 -21.50 0.05 3.14
CA SER A 89 -21.66 0.94 4.28
C SER A 89 -20.55 2.00 4.24
N SER A 90 -20.90 3.22 4.65
CA SER A 90 -20.08 4.44 4.64
C SER A 90 -18.60 4.18 5.00
N GLY A 91 -17.70 4.25 4.02
CA GLY A 91 -16.25 4.17 4.26
C GLY A 91 -15.40 3.51 3.17
N GLY A 92 -16.00 2.80 2.20
CA GLY A 92 -15.25 2.21 1.08
C GLY A 92 -14.83 3.24 0.03
N VAL A 93 -13.64 3.10 -0.53
CA VAL A 93 -13.09 3.99 -1.57
C VAL A 93 -13.01 3.21 -2.90
N SER A 94 -13.43 3.80 -4.02
CA SER A 94 -13.39 3.13 -5.33
C SER A 94 -12.52 3.84 -6.37
N MET A 95 -11.90 3.06 -7.25
CA MET A 95 -11.15 3.52 -8.42
C MET A 95 -11.69 2.78 -9.64
N GLN A 96 -11.77 3.48 -10.78
CA GLN A 96 -12.12 2.87 -12.06
C GLN A 96 -11.08 3.28 -13.10
N THR A 97 -10.55 2.30 -13.85
CA THR A 97 -9.67 2.55 -15.00
C THR A 97 -10.45 2.68 -16.30
N GLU A 98 -9.82 3.20 -17.36
CA GLU A 98 -10.41 3.31 -18.70
C GLU A 98 -10.78 1.95 -19.32
N GLU A 99 -10.14 0.86 -18.89
CA GLU A 99 -10.45 -0.51 -19.32
C GLU A 99 -11.69 -1.10 -18.61
N GLY A 100 -12.28 -0.37 -17.66
CA GLY A 100 -13.43 -0.80 -16.88
C GLY A 100 -13.08 -1.62 -15.64
N ASP A 101 -11.79 -1.70 -15.27
CA ASP A 101 -11.38 -2.38 -14.04
C ASP A 101 -11.74 -1.51 -12.83
N VAL A 102 -12.51 -2.09 -11.91
CA VAL A 102 -12.95 -1.44 -10.68
C VAL A 102 -12.15 -1.97 -9.51
N CYS A 103 -11.49 -1.06 -8.81
CA CYS A 103 -10.82 -1.35 -7.56
C CYS A 103 -11.62 -0.76 -6.39
N VAL A 104 -11.86 -1.54 -5.35
CA VAL A 104 -12.60 -1.10 -4.15
C VAL A 104 -11.76 -1.43 -2.92
N LEU A 105 -11.36 -0.41 -2.16
CA LEU A 105 -10.75 -0.56 -0.85
C LEU A 105 -11.84 -0.68 0.23
N TYR A 106 -11.70 -1.72 1.05
CA TYR A 106 -12.47 -1.95 2.26
C TYR A 106 -11.56 -1.67 3.45
N SER A 107 -11.70 -0.48 4.04
CA SER A 107 -10.86 0.04 5.13
C SER A 107 -11.16 -0.57 6.50
N LYS A 108 -12.19 -1.42 6.65
CA LYS A 108 -12.69 -1.80 7.98
C LYS A 108 -11.81 -2.82 8.70
N ILE A 109 -10.67 -2.37 9.21
CA ILE A 109 -10.12 -2.83 10.49
C ILE A 109 -10.19 -1.65 11.44
N LYS A 110 -11.43 -1.34 11.86
CA LYS A 110 -11.70 -0.27 12.85
C LYS A 110 -10.84 -0.43 14.10
N MET A 111 -10.44 -1.66 14.45
CA MET A 111 -9.60 -1.95 15.62
C MET A 111 -8.25 -1.24 15.57
N ILE A 112 -7.50 -1.35 14.47
CA ILE A 112 -6.17 -0.74 14.33
C ILE A 112 -6.32 0.75 14.06
N GLU A 113 -7.25 1.15 13.19
CA GLU A 113 -7.46 2.56 12.84
C GLU A 113 -7.92 3.39 14.03
N ARG A 114 -8.82 2.87 14.88
CA ARG A 114 -9.23 3.57 16.11
C ARG A 114 -8.07 3.73 17.07
N MET A 115 -7.22 2.72 17.22
CA MET A 115 -6.02 2.84 18.04
C MET A 115 -5.08 3.94 17.51
N LEU A 116 -4.85 4.00 16.19
CA LEU A 116 -3.99 5.04 15.59
C LEU A 116 -4.62 6.44 15.64
N ASN A 117 -5.94 6.55 15.48
CA ASN A 117 -6.66 7.83 15.44
C ASN A 117 -7.03 8.39 16.82
N ALA A 118 -7.17 7.54 17.83
CA ALA A 118 -7.42 7.97 19.21
C ALA A 118 -6.20 8.65 19.84
N TYR A 119 -5.02 8.52 19.24
CA TYR A 119 -3.81 9.16 19.71
C TYR A 119 -3.87 10.68 19.49
N ASP A 120 -4.18 11.41 20.55
CA ASP A 120 -4.03 12.87 20.61
C ASP A 120 -3.13 13.25 21.80
N ASP A 121 -2.00 13.90 21.49
CA ASP A 121 -1.02 14.43 22.45
C ASP A 121 -1.71 15.26 23.54
N LEU A 122 -2.73 16.04 23.18
CA LEU A 122 -3.45 16.90 24.12
C LEU A 122 -4.31 16.06 25.07
N THR A 123 -4.94 15.00 24.57
CA THR A 123 -5.76 14.06 25.34
C THR A 123 -4.92 13.29 26.35
N ILE A 124 -3.76 12.76 25.94
CA ILE A 124 -2.85 12.04 26.84
C ILE A 124 -2.31 12.97 27.95
N ASN A 125 -1.86 14.18 27.57
CA ASN A 125 -1.37 15.17 28.54
C ASN A 125 -2.49 15.71 29.45
N SER A 126 -3.72 15.81 28.94
CA SER A 126 -4.91 16.23 29.69
C SER A 126 -5.25 15.22 30.78
N ILE A 127 -5.31 13.92 30.44
CA ILE A 127 -5.55 12.83 31.40
C ILE A 127 -4.44 12.78 32.45
N GLN A 128 -3.17 12.94 32.05
CA GLN A 128 -2.03 12.98 32.99
C GLN A 128 -2.04 14.22 33.90
N LYS A 129 -2.51 15.39 33.43
CA LYS A 129 -2.54 16.63 34.23
C LYS A 129 -3.75 16.75 35.15
N LYS A 130 -4.84 16.02 34.89
CA LYS A 130 -6.08 16.03 35.70
C LYS A 130 -5.95 15.25 37.03
N ILE A 131 -4.79 14.66 37.29
CA ILE A 131 -4.39 14.05 38.57
C ILE A 131 -4.48 15.12 39.69
N ARG A 132 -5.48 14.99 40.57
CA ARG A 132 -5.84 16.04 41.55
C ARG A 132 -4.82 16.16 42.69
N ARG A 133 -4.61 17.40 43.13
CA ARG A 133 -3.85 17.80 44.34
C ARG A 133 -4.61 17.39 45.61
N SER A 134 -3.94 16.71 46.53
CA SER A 134 -4.43 16.45 47.90
C SER A 134 -4.59 17.77 48.68
N GLU A 135 -5.59 17.84 49.57
CA GLU A 135 -5.80 18.97 50.50
C GLU A 135 -4.94 18.88 51.77
N ASP A 136 -4.32 17.72 52.05
CA ASP A 136 -3.46 17.54 53.22
C ASP A 136 -2.06 18.12 52.99
N ILE A 137 -1.76 19.16 53.76
CA ILE A 137 -0.49 19.90 53.77
C ILE A 137 0.46 19.23 54.76
N ASP A 138 1.64 18.79 54.31
CA ASP A 138 2.70 18.31 55.21
C ASP A 138 3.37 19.49 55.94
N TYR A 139 2.98 19.70 57.20
CA TYR A 139 3.53 20.74 58.07
C TYR A 139 4.90 20.37 58.70
N SER A 140 5.47 19.20 58.42
CA SER A 140 6.75 18.75 59.02
C SER A 140 7.91 19.74 58.77
N GLN A 141 7.83 20.51 57.69
CA GLN A 141 8.84 21.49 57.27
C GLN A 141 8.46 22.95 57.57
N ILE A 142 7.37 23.21 58.30
CA ILE A 142 6.90 24.59 58.57
C ILE A 142 7.96 25.45 59.27
N HIS A 143 8.85 24.81 60.06
CA HIS A 143 9.97 25.47 60.74
C HIS A 143 10.94 26.19 59.79
N LYS A 144 11.02 25.76 58.51
CA LYS A 144 11.86 26.38 57.48
C LYS A 144 11.29 27.69 56.91
N TYR A 145 10.04 28.01 57.23
CA TYR A 145 9.33 29.18 56.74
C TYR A 145 9.01 30.19 57.85
N LEU A 146 9.45 29.93 59.09
CA LEU A 146 9.25 30.83 60.22
C LEU A 146 10.04 32.15 60.08
N ASP A 147 11.16 32.14 59.35
CA ASP A 147 11.93 33.34 59.00
C ASP A 147 11.15 34.31 58.11
N ARG A 148 10.18 33.79 57.33
CA ARG A 148 9.28 34.55 56.45
C ARG A 148 7.91 34.81 57.10
N ALA A 149 7.73 34.45 58.37
CA ALA A 149 6.45 34.58 59.04
C ALA A 149 6.19 36.00 59.57
N ILE A 150 4.93 36.43 59.48
CA ILE A 150 4.40 37.63 60.10
C ILE A 150 3.76 37.22 61.43
N TYR A 151 4.28 37.79 62.51
CA TYR A 151 3.80 37.54 63.87
C TYR A 151 2.74 38.57 64.24
N LEU A 152 1.51 38.11 64.50
CA LEU A 152 0.41 38.95 64.93
C LEU A 152 0.38 39.06 66.47
N ASP A 153 -0.26 40.12 66.99
CA ASP A 153 -0.30 40.47 68.42
C ASP A 153 -0.89 39.38 69.35
N ASN A 154 -1.49 38.32 68.79
CA ASN A 154 -2.07 37.19 69.51
C ASN A 154 -1.19 35.93 69.45
N ASP A 155 0.12 36.05 69.22
CA ASP A 155 1.07 34.93 69.02
C ASP A 155 0.69 33.99 67.87
N VAL A 156 -0.10 34.48 66.91
CA VAL A 156 -0.48 33.75 65.69
C VAL A 156 0.53 34.03 64.59
N ILE A 157 1.07 32.96 64.02
CA ILE A 157 2.08 32.99 62.96
C ILE A 157 1.36 32.91 61.61
N HIS A 158 1.51 33.93 60.77
CA HIS A 158 0.98 33.95 59.40
C HIS A 158 2.12 33.88 58.38
N ILE A 159 2.08 32.90 57.49
CA ILE A 159 3.08 32.72 56.42
C ILE A 159 2.36 32.93 55.09
N GLU A 160 2.75 33.97 54.36
CA GLU A 160 2.03 34.45 53.17
C GLU A 160 2.17 33.47 51.98
N SER A 161 3.32 32.79 51.85
CA SER A 161 3.53 31.74 50.85
C SER A 161 4.52 30.68 51.35
N MET A 162 4.25 29.41 51.03
CA MET A 162 5.15 28.30 51.30
C MET A 162 5.49 27.57 49.98
N ASP A 163 6.77 27.27 49.78
CA ASP A 163 7.28 26.52 48.63
C ASP A 163 7.19 25.00 48.89
N LEU A 164 5.98 24.51 49.16
CA LEU A 164 5.75 23.10 49.49
C LEU A 164 5.83 22.21 48.24
N PRO A 165 6.34 20.96 48.37
CA PRO A 165 6.25 19.99 47.29
C PRO A 165 4.78 19.80 46.88
N LEU A 166 4.52 19.83 45.56
CA LEU A 166 3.18 19.65 45.02
C LEU A 166 2.64 18.25 45.41
N PRO A 167 1.42 18.15 45.96
CA PRO A 167 0.84 16.86 46.31
C PRO A 167 0.55 16.03 45.05
N ILE A 168 1.05 14.79 45.02
CA ILE A 168 0.79 13.80 43.95
C ILE A 168 -0.08 12.69 44.54
N VAL A 169 -1.34 12.62 44.12
CA VAL A 169 -2.17 11.43 44.31
C VAL A 169 -2.07 10.61 43.03
N ARG A 170 -1.38 9.46 43.01
CA ARG A 170 -1.43 8.57 41.84
C ARG A 170 -2.78 7.84 41.84
N TYR A 171 -3.60 8.05 40.80
CA TYR A 171 -4.79 7.25 40.53
C TYR A 171 -4.63 6.49 39.19
N GLU A 172 -5.31 5.34 39.10
CA GLU A 172 -5.31 4.32 38.03
C GLU A 172 -5.75 4.81 36.64
N SER A 173 -6.07 6.11 36.46
CA SER A 173 -6.26 6.71 35.13
C SER A 173 -4.94 6.77 34.33
N THR A 174 -3.79 6.65 35.00
CA THR A 174 -2.50 6.39 34.37
C THR A 174 -2.44 5.00 33.74
N ASP A 175 -3.12 4.01 34.33
CA ASP A 175 -3.08 2.63 33.86
C ASP A 175 -3.86 2.46 32.55
N LEU A 176 -4.93 3.24 32.32
CA LEU A 176 -5.61 3.27 31.01
C LEU A 176 -4.68 3.77 29.90
N VAL A 177 -3.95 4.86 30.18
CA VAL A 177 -2.99 5.44 29.23
C VAL A 177 -1.84 4.46 28.99
N ASN A 178 -1.33 3.82 30.04
CA ASN A 178 -0.27 2.83 29.96
C ASN A 178 -0.72 1.60 29.14
N LEU A 179 -1.93 1.09 29.39
CA LEU A 179 -2.56 0.00 28.63
C LEU A 179 -2.71 0.37 27.15
N TYR A 180 -3.23 1.56 26.88
CA TYR A 180 -3.37 2.07 25.52
C TYR A 180 -2.02 2.19 24.81
N CYS A 181 -1.01 2.76 25.48
CA CYS A 181 0.35 2.90 24.95
C CYS A 181 1.02 1.55 24.72
N TYR A 182 0.77 0.54 25.57
CA TYR A 182 1.26 -0.82 25.35
C TYR A 182 0.70 -1.42 24.06
N ILE A 183 -0.63 -1.39 23.87
CA ILE A 183 -1.26 -1.92 22.65
C ILE A 183 -0.76 -1.13 21.43
N LEU A 184 -0.65 0.19 21.53
CA LEU A 184 -0.17 1.05 20.46
C LEU A 184 1.28 0.72 20.08
N ASP A 185 2.17 0.53 21.05
CA ASP A 185 3.58 0.19 20.82
C ASP A 185 3.72 -1.16 20.10
N GLU A 186 2.95 -2.18 20.51
CA GLU A 186 2.92 -3.48 19.84
C GLU A 186 2.42 -3.35 18.38
N ILE A 187 1.39 -2.54 18.12
CA ILE A 187 0.90 -2.25 16.75
C ILE A 187 1.98 -1.53 15.94
N VAL A 188 2.61 -0.50 16.49
CA VAL A 188 3.69 0.27 15.84
C VAL A 188 4.85 -0.65 15.46
N TYR A 189 5.22 -1.56 16.36
CA TYR A 189 6.26 -2.54 16.12
C TYR A 189 5.92 -3.44 14.92
N GLN A 190 4.70 -3.98 14.86
CA GLN A 190 4.24 -4.80 13.71
C GLN A 190 4.15 -3.99 12.40
N LEU A 191 3.82 -2.70 12.50
CA LEU A 191 3.82 -1.78 11.36
C LEU A 191 5.22 -1.30 10.96
N GLN A 192 6.29 -1.72 11.65
CA GLN A 192 7.67 -1.29 11.40
C GLN A 192 7.80 0.24 11.37
N GLU A 193 7.14 0.91 12.33
CA GLU A 193 7.10 2.37 12.46
C GLU A 193 6.44 3.10 11.27
N ASP A 194 5.73 2.41 10.36
CA ASP A 194 4.93 3.01 9.28
C ASP A 194 3.59 3.53 9.83
N VAL A 195 3.68 4.55 10.69
CA VAL A 195 2.56 5.20 11.37
C VAL A 195 2.55 6.71 11.11
N PRO A 196 1.43 7.40 11.38
CA PRO A 196 1.33 8.86 11.29
C PRO A 196 2.44 9.62 12.04
N ASP A 197 2.81 10.80 11.53
CA ASP A 197 3.97 11.56 12.03
C ASP A 197 3.81 12.04 13.49
N ASN A 198 2.57 12.28 13.94
CA ASN A 198 2.26 12.61 15.34
C ASN A 198 2.67 11.46 16.29
N ILE A 199 2.41 10.21 15.91
CA ILE A 199 2.80 9.03 16.69
C ILE A 199 4.31 8.84 16.64
N LYS A 200 4.92 8.97 15.44
CA LYS A 200 6.38 8.84 15.26
C LYS A 200 7.17 9.79 16.15
N ALA A 201 6.73 11.04 16.26
CA ALA A 201 7.40 12.07 17.06
C ALA A 201 7.45 11.73 18.56
N ARG A 202 6.55 10.87 19.04
CA ARG A 202 6.34 10.53 20.46
C ARG A 202 6.64 9.08 20.80
N LEU A 203 7.25 8.32 19.90
CA LEU A 203 7.64 6.92 20.15
C LEU A 203 8.42 6.71 21.45
N PRO A 204 9.35 7.58 21.88
CA PRO A 204 10.03 7.42 23.17
C PRO A 204 9.06 7.44 24.36
N ASP A 205 8.09 8.36 24.35
CA ASP A 205 7.10 8.53 25.41
C ASP A 205 6.14 7.33 25.42
N ILE A 206 5.67 6.90 24.24
CA ILE A 206 4.80 5.72 24.07
C ILE A 206 5.49 4.46 24.60
N ARG A 207 6.76 4.23 24.24
CA ARG A 207 7.55 3.08 24.70
C ARG A 207 7.77 3.10 26.22
N PHE A 208 7.97 4.28 26.79
CA PHE A 208 8.12 4.42 28.25
C PHE A 208 6.83 4.02 28.99
N LEU A 209 5.67 4.52 28.54
CA LEU A 209 4.38 4.19 29.15
C LEU A 209 3.97 2.73 28.89
N SER A 210 4.30 2.19 27.72
CA SER A 210 4.18 0.77 27.38
C SER A 210 4.97 -0.11 28.36
N GLN A 211 6.22 0.27 28.65
CA GLN A 211 7.05 -0.49 29.59
C GLN A 211 6.51 -0.45 31.02
N GLN A 212 5.96 0.69 31.46
CA GLN A 212 5.30 0.76 32.77
C GLN A 212 4.14 -0.24 32.87
N PHE A 213 3.30 -0.31 31.84
CA PHE A 213 2.23 -1.32 31.81
C PHE A 213 2.80 -2.76 31.85
N LYS A 214 3.86 -3.03 31.09
CA LYS A 214 4.51 -4.35 31.08
C LYS A 214 5.02 -4.73 32.47
N ASP A 215 5.73 -3.82 33.14
CA ASP A 215 6.31 -4.06 34.46
C ASP A 215 5.25 -4.31 35.54
N ASP A 216 4.09 -3.64 35.43
CA ASP A 216 3.02 -3.73 36.43
C ASP A 216 2.08 -4.93 36.21
N TYR A 217 1.85 -5.36 34.96
CA TYR A 217 0.79 -6.33 34.62
C TYR A 217 1.25 -7.57 33.84
N LEU A 218 2.40 -7.55 33.18
CA LEU A 218 2.84 -8.60 32.26
C LEU A 218 4.19 -9.21 32.67
N THR A 219 4.53 -10.35 32.07
CA THR A 219 5.87 -10.94 32.16
C THR A 219 6.69 -10.62 30.91
N ASP A 220 8.03 -10.64 31.01
CA ASP A 220 8.97 -10.21 29.95
C ASP A 220 8.72 -10.82 28.55
N ASN A 221 8.05 -11.98 28.47
CA ASN A 221 7.83 -12.71 27.21
C ASN A 221 6.40 -12.58 26.66
N GLN A 222 5.50 -11.85 27.33
CA GLN A 222 4.11 -11.74 26.91
C GLN A 222 3.93 -10.67 25.82
N SER A 223 3.35 -11.07 24.69
CA SER A 223 2.96 -10.19 23.59
C SER A 223 1.59 -10.58 23.04
N ILE A 224 0.83 -9.58 22.59
CA ILE A 224 -0.43 -9.74 21.88
C ILE A 224 -0.24 -10.24 20.44
N PHE A 225 1.00 -10.36 19.97
CA PHE A 225 1.33 -10.87 18.64
C PHE A 225 2.23 -12.09 18.69
N ASP A 226 2.40 -12.75 19.84
CA ASP A 226 3.11 -14.03 19.95
C ASP A 226 2.14 -15.21 20.02
N LYS A 227 2.41 -16.28 19.26
CA LYS A 227 1.53 -17.45 19.16
C LYS A 227 1.25 -18.11 20.51
N ASN A 228 2.25 -18.19 21.38
CA ASN A 228 2.16 -18.95 22.63
C ASN A 228 1.52 -18.13 23.75
N THR A 229 1.78 -16.82 23.78
CA THR A 229 1.25 -15.93 24.83
C THR A 229 -0.01 -15.18 24.44
N PHE A 230 -0.46 -15.24 23.18
CA PHE A 230 -1.59 -14.47 22.66
C PHE A 230 -2.83 -14.52 23.56
N ILE A 231 -3.34 -15.74 23.82
CA ILE A 231 -4.59 -15.94 24.56
C ILE A 231 -4.47 -15.42 26.00
N GLU A 232 -3.36 -15.76 26.67
CA GLU A 232 -3.09 -15.34 28.04
C GLU A 232 -2.99 -13.82 28.13
N THR A 233 -2.18 -13.20 27.26
CA THR A 233 -1.98 -11.75 27.22
C THR A 233 -3.31 -11.03 26.99
N ILE A 234 -4.14 -11.50 26.05
CA ILE A 234 -5.45 -10.88 25.78
C ILE A 234 -6.39 -10.96 26.99
N ASN A 235 -6.39 -12.07 27.71
CA ASN A 235 -7.21 -12.18 28.93
C ASN A 235 -6.73 -11.21 30.01
N ILE A 236 -5.42 -11.09 30.21
CA ILE A 236 -4.84 -10.11 31.17
C ILE A 236 -5.24 -8.68 30.79
N LEU A 237 -5.17 -8.30 29.50
CA LEU A 237 -5.56 -6.96 29.06
C LEU A 237 -7.06 -6.67 29.26
N LYS A 238 -7.91 -7.68 29.03
CA LYS A 238 -9.36 -7.57 29.28
C LYS A 238 -9.64 -7.38 30.77
N GLU A 239 -9.02 -8.18 31.62
CA GLU A 239 -9.13 -8.04 33.08
C GLU A 239 -8.59 -6.68 33.57
N ALA A 240 -7.48 -6.22 33.03
CA ALA A 240 -6.91 -4.90 33.33
C ALA A 240 -7.87 -3.78 32.95
N LEU A 241 -8.44 -3.81 31.73
CA LEU A 241 -9.41 -2.81 31.29
C LEU A 241 -10.66 -2.79 32.19
N ASP A 242 -11.20 -3.96 32.52
CA ASP A 242 -12.38 -4.09 33.38
C ASP A 242 -12.11 -3.56 34.81
N ASN A 243 -10.91 -3.78 35.34
CA ASN A 243 -10.51 -3.28 36.65
C ASN A 243 -10.36 -1.76 36.64
N ILE A 244 -9.67 -1.21 35.63
CA ILE A 244 -9.51 0.23 35.43
C ILE A 244 -10.89 0.91 35.35
N ASP A 245 -11.83 0.31 34.60
CA ASP A 245 -13.16 0.90 34.42
C ASP A 245 -14.02 0.91 35.69
N LYS A 246 -13.92 -0.14 36.50
CA LYS A 246 -14.66 -0.25 37.79
C LYS A 246 -14.12 0.72 38.83
N ASN A 247 -12.83 1.01 38.81
CA ASN A 247 -12.17 1.84 39.82
C ASN A 247 -12.02 3.31 39.40
N THR A 248 -12.24 3.64 38.13
CA THR A 248 -12.20 5.04 37.64
C THR A 248 -13.49 5.78 37.98
N TYR A 249 -13.41 6.69 38.96
CA TYR A 249 -14.56 7.48 39.43
C TYR A 249 -15.03 8.59 38.47
N TYR A 250 -14.11 9.20 37.71
CA TYR A 250 -14.42 10.29 36.78
C TYR A 250 -14.02 9.92 35.35
N LYS A 251 -15.01 9.86 34.46
CA LYS A 251 -14.87 9.45 33.05
C LYS A 251 -15.31 10.60 32.16
N ASP A 252 -14.35 11.30 31.55
CA ASP A 252 -14.59 12.38 30.60
C ASP A 252 -14.50 11.90 29.15
N ALA A 253 -14.68 12.83 28.19
CA ALA A 253 -14.60 12.50 26.77
C ALA A 253 -13.25 11.90 26.37
N ASP A 254 -12.17 12.40 26.96
CA ASP A 254 -10.80 11.94 26.74
C ASP A 254 -10.64 10.46 27.20
N TYR A 255 -11.15 10.14 28.40
CA TYR A 255 -11.20 8.76 28.91
C TYR A 255 -12.00 7.85 27.98
N TRP A 256 -13.23 8.24 27.62
CA TRP A 256 -14.11 7.41 26.79
C TRP A 256 -13.51 7.17 25.41
N GLN A 257 -12.83 8.15 24.82
CA GLN A 257 -12.15 8.00 23.54
C GLN A 257 -11.07 6.90 23.58
N LEU A 258 -10.24 6.88 24.63
CA LEU A 258 -9.22 5.84 24.80
C LEU A 258 -9.84 4.49 25.16
N TYR A 259 -10.81 4.48 26.08
CA TYR A 259 -11.52 3.28 26.51
C TYR A 259 -12.20 2.59 25.32
N GLU A 260 -12.97 3.32 24.51
CA GLU A 260 -13.65 2.78 23.33
C GLU A 260 -12.65 2.24 22.30
N ALA A 261 -11.49 2.87 22.14
CA ALA A 261 -10.45 2.39 21.24
C ALA A 261 -9.87 1.04 21.72
N ILE A 262 -9.53 0.94 23.01
CA ILE A 262 -9.02 -0.28 23.62
C ILE A 262 -10.09 -1.39 23.60
N GLU A 263 -11.32 -1.07 23.99
CA GLU A 263 -12.44 -1.99 24.01
C GLU A 263 -12.71 -2.53 22.60
N THR A 264 -12.75 -1.65 21.59
CA THR A 264 -12.90 -2.05 20.19
C THR A 264 -11.76 -2.95 19.75
N PHE A 265 -10.53 -2.74 20.22
CA PHE A 265 -9.39 -3.58 19.86
C PHE A 265 -9.45 -4.96 20.53
N LEU A 266 -9.71 -5.02 21.83
CA LEU A 266 -9.70 -6.25 22.64
C LEU A 266 -10.95 -7.12 22.40
N TYR A 267 -12.13 -6.50 22.48
CA TYR A 267 -13.43 -7.15 22.37
C TYR A 267 -14.06 -7.04 21.00
N GLY A 268 -13.48 -6.23 20.11
CA GLY A 268 -13.84 -6.28 18.70
C GLY A 268 -13.62 -7.69 18.20
N GLU A 269 -14.73 -8.39 18.02
CA GLU A 269 -14.81 -9.60 17.24
C GLU A 269 -15.28 -9.20 15.85
N LEU A 270 -14.76 -9.91 14.84
CA LEU A 270 -15.42 -9.92 13.56
C LEU A 270 -16.72 -10.71 13.74
N SER A 271 -17.79 -10.06 14.16
CA SER A 271 -19.08 -10.71 14.35
C SER A 271 -19.81 -10.76 13.02
N PRO A 272 -20.10 -11.95 12.46
CA PRO A 272 -20.77 -12.08 11.16
C PRO A 272 -22.20 -11.50 11.14
N GLU A 273 -22.76 -11.14 12.31
CA GLU A 273 -24.09 -10.57 12.48
C GLU A 273 -24.13 -9.03 12.53
N GLN A 274 -22.99 -8.38 12.79
CA GLN A 274 -22.89 -6.92 12.78
C GLN A 274 -22.38 -6.46 11.41
N GLY A 275 -23.15 -5.63 10.69
CA GLY A 275 -22.80 -5.13 9.34
C GLY A 275 -21.56 -4.23 9.26
N ASP A 276 -20.83 -4.07 10.36
CA ASP A 276 -19.58 -3.33 10.47
C ASP A 276 -18.41 -4.31 10.63
N GLY A 277 -17.55 -4.42 9.60
CA GLY A 277 -16.38 -5.32 9.62
C GLY A 277 -16.46 -6.51 8.66
N GLU A 278 -17.46 -6.54 7.76
CA GLU A 278 -17.67 -7.65 6.82
C GLU A 278 -16.49 -7.93 5.87
N PHE A 279 -15.70 -6.88 5.58
CA PHE A 279 -14.58 -6.92 4.64
C PHE A 279 -13.46 -5.99 5.08
N TRP A 280 -12.22 -6.48 5.04
CA TRP A 280 -11.00 -5.69 5.01
C TRP A 280 -10.14 -6.14 3.84
N GLY A 281 -9.62 -5.21 3.06
CA GLY A 281 -8.74 -5.50 1.95
C GLY A 281 -9.18 -4.80 0.68
N ILE A 282 -8.84 -5.38 -0.46
CA ILE A 282 -9.07 -4.73 -1.75
C ILE A 282 -9.66 -5.70 -2.76
N LYS A 283 -10.72 -5.27 -3.43
CA LYS A 283 -11.21 -5.89 -4.67
C LYS A 283 -10.54 -5.19 -5.84
N GLY A 284 -10.06 -5.94 -6.83
CA GLY A 284 -9.30 -5.35 -7.95
C GLY A 284 -7.82 -5.15 -7.61
N PHE A 285 -7.23 -6.11 -6.90
CA PHE A 285 -5.80 -6.09 -6.51
C PHE A 285 -4.82 -5.94 -7.69
N SER A 286 -5.27 -6.14 -8.94
CA SER A 286 -4.49 -5.88 -10.15
C SER A 286 -3.87 -4.48 -10.16
N LEU A 287 -4.59 -3.44 -9.72
CA LEU A 287 -4.07 -2.07 -9.69
C LEU A 287 -2.97 -1.87 -8.65
N VAL A 288 -3.10 -2.52 -7.49
CA VAL A 288 -2.05 -2.50 -6.46
C VAL A 288 -0.81 -3.24 -6.97
N TRP A 289 -1.01 -4.38 -7.65
CA TRP A 289 0.07 -5.12 -8.27
C TRP A 289 0.82 -4.31 -9.33
N GLU A 290 0.09 -3.61 -10.21
CA GLU A 290 0.65 -2.71 -11.22
C GLU A 290 1.48 -1.59 -10.58
N ASP A 291 0.92 -0.91 -9.57
CA ASP A 291 1.60 0.17 -8.84
C ASP A 291 2.87 -0.33 -8.14
N MET A 292 2.79 -1.49 -7.47
CA MET A 292 3.94 -2.17 -6.87
C MET A 292 5.04 -2.47 -7.89
N CYS A 293 4.67 -3.01 -9.06
CA CYS A 293 5.63 -3.31 -10.12
C CYS A 293 6.29 -2.05 -10.66
N HIS A 294 5.53 -1.00 -10.93
CA HIS A 294 6.10 0.28 -11.37
C HIS A 294 7.09 0.83 -10.35
N ILE A 295 6.73 0.93 -9.07
CA ILE A 295 7.67 1.44 -8.05
C ILE A 295 8.94 0.58 -8.02
N PHE A 296 8.82 -0.74 -8.09
CA PHE A 296 9.97 -1.64 -8.14
C PHE A 296 10.91 -1.32 -9.31
N PHE A 297 10.38 -1.20 -10.53
CA PHE A 297 11.19 -0.91 -11.71
C PHE A 297 11.78 0.49 -11.68
N PHE A 298 11.01 1.50 -11.25
CA PHE A 298 11.51 2.86 -11.15
C PHE A 298 12.61 3.00 -10.08
N LYS A 299 12.56 2.23 -8.98
CA LYS A 299 13.63 2.24 -7.98
C LYS A 299 14.87 1.46 -8.41
N LYS A 300 14.70 0.27 -8.99
CA LYS A 300 15.85 -0.63 -9.27
C LYS A 300 16.43 -0.49 -10.68
N TYR A 301 15.65 0.01 -11.63
CA TYR A 301 15.97 -0.02 -13.07
C TYR A 301 15.66 1.30 -13.79
N PHE A 302 15.61 2.43 -13.06
CA PHE A 302 15.25 3.75 -13.61
C PHE A 302 15.91 4.08 -14.96
N ASP A 303 17.21 3.83 -15.08
CA ASP A 303 17.98 4.14 -16.29
C ASP A 303 17.58 3.30 -17.50
N GLU A 304 17.07 2.09 -17.29
CA GLU A 304 16.63 1.17 -18.33
C GLU A 304 15.22 1.49 -18.83
N ILE A 305 14.39 2.17 -18.04
CA ILE A 305 13.02 2.52 -18.42
C ILE A 305 13.05 3.51 -19.59
N ILE A 306 12.45 3.15 -20.71
CA ILE A 306 12.30 4.01 -21.89
C ILE A 306 10.84 4.44 -22.12
N TYR A 307 9.89 3.64 -21.65
CA TYR A 307 8.47 3.95 -21.62
C TYR A 307 7.82 3.22 -20.43
N ALA A 308 6.86 3.87 -19.76
CA ALA A 308 5.97 3.23 -18.81
C ALA A 308 4.60 3.93 -18.81
N ASP A 309 3.50 3.18 -18.78
CA ASP A 309 2.14 3.70 -18.58
C ASP A 309 1.87 4.02 -17.11
N ALA A 310 2.77 4.79 -16.50
CA ALA A 310 2.79 5.04 -15.07
C ALA A 310 2.76 6.53 -14.74
N ASP A 311 1.96 6.87 -13.73
CA ASP A 311 2.02 8.15 -13.03
C ASP A 311 2.09 7.96 -11.52
N ILE A 312 3.07 7.18 -11.06
CA ILE A 312 3.30 6.86 -9.65
C ILE A 312 4.05 7.97 -8.89
N SER A 313 3.88 8.04 -7.58
CA SER A 313 4.57 8.98 -6.69
C SER A 313 5.85 8.38 -6.10
N LEU A 314 6.98 9.07 -6.21
CA LEU A 314 8.26 8.68 -5.63
C LEU A 314 8.83 9.84 -4.79
N LYS A 315 8.93 9.66 -3.46
CA LYS A 315 9.25 10.74 -2.49
C LYS A 315 10.49 11.58 -2.83
N GLN A 316 11.56 10.98 -3.37
CA GLN A 316 12.80 11.70 -3.71
C GLN A 316 12.94 12.00 -5.22
N HIS A 317 11.90 11.74 -6.01
CA HIS A 317 11.88 12.12 -7.41
C HIS A 317 11.48 13.60 -7.55
N HIS A 318 12.06 14.29 -8.52
CA HIS A 318 11.66 15.64 -8.87
C HIS A 318 11.38 15.75 -10.37
N ASN A 319 10.14 16.10 -10.69
CA ASN A 319 9.63 16.26 -12.03
C ASN A 319 9.32 17.75 -12.29
N PRO A 320 10.18 18.46 -13.03
CA PRO A 320 10.04 19.90 -13.26
C PRO A 320 8.86 20.26 -14.18
N LEU A 321 8.24 19.28 -14.83
CA LEU A 321 7.08 19.49 -15.71
C LEU A 321 5.76 19.52 -14.95
N ARG A 322 5.78 19.20 -13.64
CA ARG A 322 4.59 19.12 -12.79
C ARG A 322 4.51 20.33 -11.86
N LYS A 323 3.30 20.57 -11.35
CA LYS A 323 3.06 21.54 -10.28
C LYS A 323 3.72 21.04 -8.98
N GLU A 324 3.99 21.95 -8.06
CA GLU A 324 4.68 21.65 -6.79
C GLU A 324 4.03 20.51 -5.98
N SER A 325 2.69 20.40 -6.00
CA SER A 325 1.94 19.33 -5.33
C SER A 325 2.11 17.94 -5.95
N GLU A 326 2.56 17.87 -7.21
CA GLU A 326 2.74 16.64 -7.99
C GLU A 326 4.19 16.45 -8.45
N LYS A 327 5.13 17.26 -7.93
CA LYS A 327 6.54 17.25 -8.36
C LYS A 327 7.22 15.89 -8.16
N ASN A 328 6.69 15.06 -7.29
CA ASN A 328 7.24 13.74 -6.99
C ASN A 328 6.71 12.64 -7.93
N ARG A 329 5.78 12.96 -8.85
CA ARG A 329 5.22 11.96 -9.76
C ARG A 329 6.10 11.77 -11.00
N VAL A 330 6.25 10.52 -11.43
CA VAL A 330 7.17 10.17 -12.53
C VAL A 330 6.65 10.56 -13.91
N GLY A 331 5.33 10.60 -14.12
CA GLY A 331 4.77 10.84 -15.45
C GLY A 331 5.21 12.19 -16.00
N ASN A 332 5.89 12.19 -17.15
CA ASN A 332 6.53 13.38 -17.73
C ASN A 332 5.91 13.82 -19.05
N TYR A 333 4.88 13.12 -19.52
CA TYR A 333 4.15 13.48 -20.72
C TYR A 333 2.65 13.27 -20.52
N SER A 334 1.85 14.31 -20.81
CA SER A 334 0.40 14.23 -20.73
C SER A 334 -0.17 13.91 -22.11
N THR A 335 -0.94 12.83 -22.21
CA THR A 335 -1.62 12.42 -23.44
C THR A 335 -2.94 13.21 -23.55
N HIS A 336 -2.90 14.44 -24.06
CA HIS A 336 -4.13 15.19 -24.33
C HIS A 336 -4.77 14.62 -25.61
N ASP A 337 -5.90 13.91 -25.48
CA ASP A 337 -6.70 13.43 -26.61
C ASP A 337 -7.76 14.46 -27.08
N GLY A 338 -7.75 15.67 -26.50
CA GLY A 338 -8.71 16.73 -26.82
C GLY A 338 -10.02 16.66 -26.01
N SER A 339 -10.21 15.65 -25.16
CA SER A 339 -11.32 15.60 -24.21
C SER A 339 -10.90 16.15 -22.84
N LYS A 340 -11.64 17.12 -22.29
CA LYS A 340 -11.35 17.73 -20.97
C LYS A 340 -11.45 16.76 -19.78
N LYS A 341 -11.83 15.50 -20.00
CA LYS A 341 -12.06 14.50 -18.94
C LYS A 341 -10.88 13.55 -18.71
N PHE A 342 -9.90 13.45 -19.63
CA PHE A 342 -8.93 12.34 -19.61
C PHE A 342 -7.49 12.80 -19.89
N ASN A 343 -6.95 13.65 -19.00
CA ASN A 343 -5.51 13.94 -18.99
C ASN A 343 -4.77 12.81 -18.25
N GLN A 344 -4.41 11.73 -18.95
CA GLN A 344 -3.51 10.71 -18.42
C GLN A 344 -2.05 11.13 -18.61
N TRP A 345 -1.22 10.80 -17.62
CA TRP A 345 0.20 11.02 -17.68
C TRP A 345 0.94 9.69 -17.81
N ILE A 346 1.97 9.70 -18.64
CA ILE A 346 2.86 8.55 -18.86
C ILE A 346 4.30 8.99 -18.66
N TYR A 347 5.18 8.02 -18.43
CA TYR A 347 6.62 8.24 -18.49
C TYR A 347 7.16 7.86 -19.86
N ARG A 348 7.92 8.77 -20.47
CA ARG A 348 8.63 8.49 -21.73
C ARG A 348 10.04 9.08 -21.74
N LYS A 349 10.95 8.41 -22.45
CA LYS A 349 12.22 8.99 -22.90
C LYS A 349 12.14 9.40 -24.38
N ILE A 350 13.07 10.24 -24.79
CA ILE A 350 13.35 10.52 -26.19
C ILE A 350 14.07 9.29 -26.77
N SER A 351 13.67 8.86 -27.97
CA SER A 351 14.29 7.74 -28.69
C SER A 351 15.51 8.19 -29.49
N ASP A 352 16.21 7.23 -30.08
CA ASP A 352 17.31 7.43 -31.03
C ASP A 352 16.83 7.57 -32.49
N ILE A 353 15.51 7.53 -32.74
CA ILE A 353 14.93 7.72 -34.07
C ILE A 353 14.67 9.20 -34.32
N ARG A 354 15.32 9.77 -35.35
CA ARG A 354 15.19 11.18 -35.71
C ARG A 354 13.91 11.45 -36.50
N TYR A 355 13.30 12.61 -36.30
CA TYR A 355 12.25 13.09 -37.19
C TYR A 355 12.79 13.34 -38.61
N PRO A 356 12.00 13.05 -39.66
CA PRO A 356 12.48 13.21 -41.04
C PRO A 356 12.74 14.67 -41.45
N ASN A 357 11.98 15.61 -40.89
CA ASN A 357 11.93 17.01 -41.31
C ASN A 357 12.22 18.00 -40.17
N GLU A 358 12.58 17.51 -38.99
CA GLU A 358 12.83 18.33 -37.79
C GLU A 358 14.18 17.94 -37.17
N ASP A 359 14.85 18.89 -36.54
CA ASP A 359 16.04 18.64 -35.74
C ASP A 359 15.66 18.16 -34.33
N ALA A 360 14.89 17.08 -34.29
CA ALA A 360 14.35 16.47 -33.08
C ALA A 360 14.25 14.96 -33.26
N PHE A 361 13.96 14.24 -32.17
CA PHE A 361 13.82 12.79 -32.13
C PHE A 361 12.43 12.41 -31.64
N PHE A 362 11.91 11.27 -32.11
CA PHE A 362 10.64 10.73 -31.64
C PHE A 362 10.70 10.38 -30.16
N GLY A 363 9.61 10.56 -29.43
CA GLY A 363 9.43 9.96 -28.11
C GLY A 363 9.13 8.46 -28.23
N TRP A 364 9.49 7.68 -27.21
CA TRP A 364 9.20 6.23 -27.21
C TRP A 364 7.71 5.90 -27.28
N ASN A 365 6.83 6.76 -26.75
CA ASN A 365 5.38 6.62 -26.88
C ASN A 365 4.90 6.77 -28.34
N GLU A 366 5.65 7.47 -29.18
CA GLU A 366 5.31 7.69 -30.59
C GLU A 366 5.77 6.51 -31.47
N LEU A 367 6.79 5.77 -31.02
CA LEU A 367 7.23 4.53 -31.65
C LEU A 367 6.31 3.34 -31.33
N LEU A 368 5.53 3.42 -30.26
CA LEU A 368 4.48 2.47 -29.90
C LEU A 368 3.20 2.73 -30.71
N CYS A 369 3.33 2.70 -32.03
CA CYS A 369 2.23 2.99 -32.95
C CYS A 369 2.15 1.93 -34.05
N ILE A 370 0.93 1.57 -34.43
CA ILE A 370 0.68 0.82 -35.67
C ILE A 370 -0.11 1.69 -36.63
N GLU A 371 0.40 1.79 -37.84
CA GLU A 371 -0.22 2.48 -38.96
C GLU A 371 -0.65 1.45 -40.02
N LEU A 372 -1.94 1.45 -40.37
CA LEU A 372 -2.52 0.50 -41.33
C LEU A 372 -2.90 1.18 -42.64
N ASP A 373 -2.63 0.48 -43.74
CA ASP A 373 -3.03 0.91 -45.06
C ASP A 373 -4.43 0.34 -45.41
N ILE A 374 -5.50 1.15 -45.34
CA ILE A 374 -6.91 0.77 -45.62
C ILE A 374 -7.11 0.11 -47.00
N ASN A 375 -6.33 0.51 -48.01
CA ASN A 375 -6.22 -0.10 -49.33
C ASN A 375 -4.78 -0.56 -49.56
N PRO A 376 -4.45 -1.83 -49.86
CA PRO A 376 -4.93 -3.10 -49.32
C PRO A 376 -4.43 -3.27 -47.87
N GLY A 377 -5.20 -3.91 -46.96
CA GLY A 377 -4.92 -4.09 -45.52
C GLY A 377 -3.52 -4.62 -45.15
N THR A 378 -2.50 -3.79 -45.37
CA THR A 378 -1.09 -4.07 -45.24
C THR A 378 -0.51 -3.09 -44.24
N LEU A 379 0.48 -3.53 -43.46
CA LEU A 379 1.19 -2.63 -42.56
C LEU A 379 1.90 -1.58 -43.42
N VAL A 380 1.70 -0.30 -43.10
CA VAL A 380 2.31 0.81 -43.86
C VAL A 380 3.84 0.63 -43.92
N TYR A 381 4.42 0.10 -42.85
CA TYR A 381 5.85 -0.16 -42.72
C TYR A 381 6.39 -1.32 -43.57
N THR A 382 5.54 -2.27 -44.01
CA THR A 382 5.98 -3.40 -44.86
C THR A 382 5.82 -3.14 -46.35
N ASN A 383 5.14 -2.04 -46.72
CA ASN A 383 4.90 -1.67 -48.10
C ASN A 383 5.96 -0.68 -48.58
N THR A 384 6.77 -1.08 -49.56
CA THR A 384 7.87 -0.28 -50.11
C THR A 384 7.42 1.07 -50.68
N ARG A 385 6.15 1.21 -51.09
CA ARG A 385 5.57 2.49 -51.54
C ARG A 385 5.48 3.54 -50.42
N TYR A 386 5.45 3.11 -49.16
CA TYR A 386 5.38 3.96 -47.96
C TYR A 386 6.66 3.89 -47.11
N SER A 387 7.73 3.32 -47.67
CA SER A 387 9.05 3.21 -47.02
C SER A 387 9.69 4.57 -46.71
N ASP A 388 9.31 5.62 -47.45
CA ASP A 388 9.76 6.98 -47.19
C ASP A 388 8.95 7.62 -46.06
N PHE A 389 9.60 7.77 -44.90
CA PHE A 389 9.06 8.50 -43.75
C PHE A 389 8.65 9.95 -44.10
N LYS A 390 9.21 10.55 -45.16
CA LYS A 390 8.91 11.93 -45.60
C LYS A 390 7.58 12.07 -46.34
N GLN A 391 7.04 10.98 -46.91
CA GLN A 391 5.74 10.98 -47.59
C GLN A 391 4.57 10.72 -46.63
N ARG A 392 4.86 10.54 -45.33
CA ARG A 392 3.88 10.26 -44.28
C ARG A 392 3.29 11.57 -43.76
N ASP A 393 2.55 12.27 -44.63
CA ASP A 393 1.73 13.39 -44.22
C ASP A 393 0.73 12.93 -43.15
N ARG A 394 0.87 13.49 -41.94
CA ARG A 394 0.05 13.20 -40.76
C ARG A 394 -1.44 13.45 -41.00
N SER A 395 -1.79 14.23 -42.03
CA SER A 395 -3.17 14.59 -42.37
C SER A 395 -3.83 13.67 -43.42
N GLN A 396 -3.07 12.82 -44.14
CA GLN A 396 -3.59 12.11 -45.32
C GLN A 396 -3.59 10.57 -45.24
N THR A 397 -3.00 9.93 -44.21
CA THR A 397 -3.01 8.47 -44.08
C THR A 397 -3.47 7.94 -42.71
N ARG A 398 -4.71 7.42 -42.70
CA ARG A 398 -5.17 6.08 -42.24
C ARG A 398 -5.00 5.68 -40.76
N PHE A 399 -5.89 4.80 -40.29
CA PHE A 399 -6.07 4.36 -38.89
C PHE A 399 -4.74 4.16 -38.14
N ARG A 400 -4.43 5.09 -37.22
CA ARG A 400 -3.30 4.99 -36.29
C ARG A 400 -3.80 4.52 -34.93
N ARG A 401 -3.10 3.56 -34.33
CA ARG A 401 -3.34 3.13 -32.94
C ARG A 401 -2.07 3.28 -32.14
N PHE A 402 -2.14 4.10 -31.09
CA PHE A 402 -1.07 4.20 -30.09
C PHE A 402 -1.30 3.13 -29.03
N LEU A 403 -0.28 2.31 -28.84
CA LEU A 403 -0.29 1.20 -27.91
C LEU A 403 0.32 1.63 -26.59
N ARG A 404 -0.12 0.97 -25.51
CA ARG A 404 0.32 1.27 -24.15
C ARG A 404 0.68 -0.03 -23.43
N PRO A 405 1.87 -0.59 -23.67
CA PRO A 405 2.42 -1.64 -22.80
C PRO A 405 2.68 -1.05 -21.42
N ASP A 406 2.54 -1.83 -20.34
CA ASP A 406 2.81 -1.30 -19.00
C ASP A 406 4.24 -0.75 -18.88
N LEU A 407 5.24 -1.51 -19.34
CA LEU A 407 6.64 -1.13 -19.22
C LEU A 407 7.49 -1.60 -20.41
N VAL A 408 8.38 -0.72 -20.85
CA VAL A 408 9.40 -1.03 -21.85
C VAL A 408 10.78 -0.67 -21.30
N LEU A 409 11.69 -1.65 -21.32
CA LEU A 409 13.05 -1.52 -20.84
C LEU A 409 14.08 -1.64 -21.97
N LYS A 410 15.09 -0.78 -21.97
CA LYS A 410 16.28 -0.88 -22.80
C LYS A 410 17.36 -1.67 -22.06
N SER A 411 17.96 -2.66 -22.72
CA SER A 411 19.06 -3.43 -22.13
C SER A 411 20.27 -2.53 -21.85
N ARG A 412 20.90 -2.68 -20.67
CA ARG A 412 22.18 -2.01 -20.38
C ARG A 412 23.24 -2.50 -21.36
N LYS A 413 23.86 -1.57 -22.11
CA LYS A 413 25.14 -1.87 -22.74
C LYS A 413 26.12 -2.18 -21.61
N LYS A 414 26.61 -3.42 -21.51
CA LYS A 414 27.83 -3.66 -20.72
C LYS A 414 28.89 -2.76 -21.33
N THR A 415 29.36 -1.78 -20.57
CA THR A 415 30.53 -0.97 -20.89
C THR A 415 31.76 -1.86 -20.82
N SER A 416 31.93 -2.72 -21.81
CA SER A 416 33.25 -3.21 -22.18
C SER A 416 33.91 -2.04 -22.90
N ILE A 417 34.85 -1.40 -22.22
CA ILE A 417 35.89 -0.62 -22.88
C ILE A 417 36.62 -1.63 -23.75
N GLU A 418 36.21 -1.78 -25.00
CA GLU A 418 37.03 -2.18 -26.14
C GLU A 418 36.14 -2.42 -27.36
N GLN A 419 36.59 -1.83 -28.46
CA GLN A 419 36.14 -1.99 -29.85
C GLN A 419 34.98 -1.11 -30.32
N ASN A 420 35.40 -0.10 -31.10
CA ASN A 420 34.63 0.74 -32.02
C ASN A 420 33.92 -0.09 -33.11
N ASN A 421 32.95 -0.90 -32.73
CA ASN A 421 31.89 -1.34 -33.62
C ASN A 421 30.57 -0.88 -33.03
N PHE A 422 29.94 0.09 -33.70
CA PHE A 422 28.56 0.50 -33.46
C PHE A 422 27.65 -0.69 -33.76
N ASP A 423 27.51 -1.61 -32.81
CA ASP A 423 26.45 -2.61 -32.87
C ASP A 423 25.14 -1.88 -32.53
N SER A 424 24.43 -1.49 -33.59
CA SER A 424 23.34 -0.52 -33.59
C SER A 424 22.00 -1.07 -33.11
N ASN A 425 21.91 -2.37 -32.78
CA ASN A 425 20.65 -2.95 -32.32
C ASN A 425 20.49 -2.83 -30.81
N THR A 426 19.95 -1.69 -30.40
CA THR A 426 19.34 -1.52 -29.08
C THR A 426 18.32 -2.64 -28.84
N LYS A 427 18.63 -3.55 -27.90
CA LYS A 427 17.72 -4.62 -27.49
C LYS A 427 16.74 -4.11 -26.43
N VAL A 428 15.45 -4.35 -26.67
CA VAL A 428 14.35 -3.88 -25.83
C VAL A 428 13.63 -5.07 -25.19
N ARG A 429 13.05 -4.88 -24.01
CA ARG A 429 12.19 -5.85 -23.32
C ARG A 429 10.82 -5.21 -23.08
N ILE A 430 9.76 -5.94 -23.40
CA ILE A 430 8.37 -5.52 -23.17
C ILE A 430 7.86 -6.31 -21.96
N ILE A 431 7.29 -5.61 -21.00
CA ILE A 431 6.75 -6.18 -19.76
C ILE A 431 5.31 -5.70 -19.62
N ASP A 432 4.41 -6.65 -19.45
CA ASP A 432 2.98 -6.44 -19.25
C ASP A 432 2.59 -7.17 -17.96
N TYR A 433 2.15 -6.41 -16.95
CA TYR A 433 1.82 -6.92 -15.64
C TYR A 433 0.47 -7.61 -15.69
N LYS A 434 0.40 -8.82 -15.17
CA LYS A 434 -0.82 -9.62 -15.19
C LYS A 434 -1.13 -10.11 -13.80
N TYR A 435 -2.35 -9.85 -13.35
CA TYR A 435 -2.87 -10.40 -12.09
C TYR A 435 -3.79 -11.59 -12.36
N VAL A 436 -3.20 -12.69 -12.83
CA VAL A 436 -3.89 -13.96 -13.06
C VAL A 436 -3.03 -15.10 -12.51
N PRO A 437 -3.63 -16.21 -12.05
CA PRO A 437 -2.88 -17.38 -11.60
C PRO A 437 -2.13 -18.03 -12.78
N LEU A 438 -1.00 -18.68 -12.50
CA LEU A 438 -0.18 -19.35 -13.53
C LEU A 438 -1.00 -20.36 -14.37
N ASN A 439 -1.93 -21.06 -13.71
CA ASN A 439 -2.77 -22.05 -14.36
C ASN A 439 -3.66 -21.45 -15.48
N PHE A 440 -3.89 -20.14 -15.50
CA PHE A 440 -4.58 -19.44 -16.58
C PHE A 440 -3.86 -19.63 -17.92
N TYR A 441 -2.53 -19.64 -17.92
CA TYR A 441 -1.73 -19.78 -19.14
C TYR A 441 -1.39 -21.23 -19.50
N THR A 442 -1.59 -22.17 -18.57
CA THR A 442 -1.33 -23.61 -18.82
C THR A 442 -2.60 -24.41 -19.09
N ASN A 443 -3.78 -23.84 -18.85
CA ASN A 443 -5.04 -24.56 -19.03
C ASN A 443 -5.46 -24.58 -20.51
N GLU A 444 -5.46 -25.77 -21.11
CA GLU A 444 -5.86 -25.97 -22.51
C GLU A 444 -7.38 -25.88 -22.72
N ASN A 445 -8.18 -25.91 -21.65
CA ASN A 445 -9.64 -25.97 -21.68
C ASN A 445 -10.33 -24.66 -21.23
N LEU A 446 -9.71 -23.51 -21.46
CA LEU A 446 -10.35 -22.23 -21.18
C LEU A 446 -11.66 -22.10 -21.98
N SER A 447 -12.74 -21.67 -21.33
CA SER A 447 -14.04 -21.44 -21.97
C SER A 447 -14.60 -20.05 -21.64
N GLY A 448 -15.55 -19.60 -22.46
CA GLY A 448 -16.27 -18.34 -22.25
C GLY A 448 -15.37 -17.11 -22.13
N LYS A 449 -15.54 -16.35 -21.03
CA LYS A 449 -14.83 -15.08 -20.78
C LYS A 449 -13.32 -15.25 -20.65
N SER A 450 -12.85 -16.33 -20.01
CA SER A 450 -11.42 -16.57 -19.78
C SER A 450 -10.66 -16.83 -21.09
N ALA A 451 -11.27 -17.59 -22.02
CA ALA A 451 -10.69 -17.83 -23.34
C ALA A 451 -10.59 -16.54 -24.17
N LYS A 452 -11.60 -15.65 -24.05
CA LYS A 452 -11.58 -14.34 -24.69
C LYS A 452 -10.46 -13.47 -24.13
N LYS A 453 -10.37 -13.35 -22.79
CA LYS A 453 -9.30 -12.59 -22.12
C LYS A 453 -7.91 -13.09 -22.50
N PHE A 454 -7.69 -14.41 -22.50
CA PHE A 454 -6.41 -15.00 -22.90
C PHE A 454 -6.02 -14.58 -24.32
N LYS A 455 -6.95 -14.67 -25.28
CA LYS A 455 -6.71 -14.22 -26.66
C LYS A 455 -6.42 -12.73 -26.75
N GLU A 456 -7.17 -11.90 -26.01
CA GLU A 456 -6.96 -10.46 -25.97
C GLU A 456 -5.59 -10.08 -25.40
N ASP A 457 -5.17 -10.71 -24.30
CA ASP A 457 -3.85 -10.51 -23.70
C ASP A 457 -2.73 -10.87 -24.69
N ILE A 458 -2.82 -12.03 -25.35
CA ILE A 458 -1.84 -12.46 -26.37
C ILE A 458 -1.81 -11.48 -27.55
N ILE A 459 -2.98 -11.07 -28.07
CA ILE A 459 -3.05 -10.13 -29.19
C ILE A 459 -2.45 -8.78 -28.79
N LYS A 460 -2.80 -8.21 -27.63
CA LYS A 460 -2.22 -6.95 -27.13
C LYS A 460 -0.69 -7.06 -27.09
N GLN A 461 -0.17 -8.12 -26.49
CA GLN A 461 1.27 -8.32 -26.32
C GLN A 461 2.04 -8.48 -27.64
N LEU A 462 1.51 -9.25 -28.58
CA LEU A 462 2.11 -9.40 -29.92
C LEU A 462 2.02 -8.09 -30.72
N THR A 463 0.97 -7.31 -30.49
CA THR A 463 0.79 -6.00 -31.12
C THR A 463 1.84 -5.00 -30.61
N TYR A 464 2.17 -5.03 -29.31
CA TYR A 464 3.27 -4.24 -28.74
C TYR A 464 4.62 -4.63 -29.37
N GLU A 465 4.89 -5.93 -29.45
CA GLU A 465 6.10 -6.45 -30.08
C GLU A 465 6.21 -6.02 -31.54
N LEU A 466 5.13 -6.15 -32.31
CA LEU A 466 5.07 -5.75 -33.70
C LEU A 466 5.35 -4.25 -33.90
N ALA A 467 4.86 -3.38 -33.02
CA ALA A 467 5.12 -1.95 -33.10
C ALA A 467 6.61 -1.63 -32.88
N ILE A 468 7.21 -2.20 -31.84
CA ILE A 468 8.63 -1.96 -31.52
C ILE A 468 9.56 -2.57 -32.59
N GLN A 469 9.23 -3.76 -33.12
CA GLN A 469 10.04 -4.46 -34.13
C GLN A 469 10.24 -3.69 -35.44
N GLN A 470 9.43 -2.66 -35.70
CA GLN A 470 9.61 -1.78 -36.86
C GLN A 470 10.86 -0.92 -36.77
N THR A 471 11.39 -0.71 -35.55
CA THR A 471 12.55 0.17 -35.30
C THR A 471 13.63 -0.47 -34.45
N HIS A 472 13.30 -1.46 -33.63
CA HIS A 472 14.17 -2.02 -32.60
C HIS A 472 14.06 -3.54 -32.50
N THR A 473 15.09 -4.20 -31.97
CA THR A 473 15.00 -5.64 -31.68
C THR A 473 14.36 -5.88 -30.32
N VAL A 474 13.26 -6.62 -30.28
CA VAL A 474 12.66 -7.11 -29.04
C VAL A 474 13.38 -8.38 -28.60
N SER A 475 14.01 -8.32 -27.43
CA SER A 475 14.82 -9.40 -26.86
C SER A 475 14.06 -10.27 -25.86
N ALA A 476 13.01 -9.72 -25.25
CA ALA A 476 12.14 -10.46 -24.35
C ALA A 476 10.74 -9.82 -24.33
N ASN A 477 9.74 -10.67 -24.18
CA ASN A 477 8.34 -10.29 -24.18
C ASN A 477 7.60 -11.03 -23.05
N TRP A 478 7.30 -10.34 -21.96
CA TRP A 478 6.94 -10.95 -20.67
C TRP A 478 5.52 -10.63 -20.21
N PHE A 479 4.77 -11.67 -19.84
CA PHE A 479 3.69 -11.52 -18.86
C PHE A 479 4.26 -11.68 -17.45
N PHE A 480 4.14 -10.63 -16.66
CA PHE A 480 4.77 -10.52 -15.35
C PHE A 480 3.72 -10.72 -14.26
N ILE A 481 3.69 -11.92 -13.69
CA ILE A 481 2.67 -12.36 -12.73
C ILE A 481 3.25 -12.45 -11.31
N PRO A 482 2.47 -12.15 -10.26
CA PRO A 482 2.95 -12.30 -8.89
C PRO A 482 3.16 -13.78 -8.53
N HIS A 483 4.19 -14.06 -7.73
CA HIS A 483 4.44 -15.37 -7.15
C HIS A 483 5.12 -15.25 -5.79
N TYR A 484 4.63 -16.02 -4.82
CA TYR A 484 5.28 -16.19 -3.53
C TYR A 484 6.39 -17.23 -3.64
N TYR A 485 7.57 -16.87 -3.15
CA TYR A 485 8.71 -17.76 -3.06
C TYR A 485 9.05 -18.02 -1.61
N LYS A 486 9.07 -19.29 -1.19
CA LYS A 486 9.53 -19.69 0.15
C LYS A 486 11.02 -19.37 0.37
N SER A 487 11.81 -19.48 -0.69
CA SER A 487 13.23 -19.13 -0.72
C SER A 487 13.52 -18.29 -1.96
N GLN A 488 14.41 -17.30 -1.86
CA GLN A 488 14.72 -16.42 -3.00
C GLN A 488 15.11 -17.23 -4.25
N PRO A 489 14.52 -16.90 -5.41
CA PRO A 489 14.90 -17.54 -6.67
C PRO A 489 16.35 -17.21 -7.05
N ASN A 490 17.07 -18.19 -7.58
CA ASN A 490 18.48 -18.13 -7.98
C ASN A 490 18.57 -18.60 -9.45
N PRO A 491 19.28 -17.90 -10.37
CA PRO A 491 20.21 -16.77 -10.21
C PRO A 491 19.57 -15.41 -9.97
N ASN A 492 18.25 -15.32 -10.08
CA ASN A 492 17.60 -14.05 -10.30
C ASN A 492 16.60 -13.69 -9.18
N PRO A 493 16.94 -12.79 -8.26
CA PRO A 493 16.17 -12.62 -7.01
C PRO A 493 14.76 -12.06 -7.22
N TRP A 494 14.51 -11.39 -8.34
CA TRP A 494 13.21 -10.82 -8.71
C TRP A 494 12.27 -11.81 -9.40
N GLY A 495 12.72 -13.02 -9.72
CA GLY A 495 11.86 -14.05 -10.28
C GLY A 495 12.51 -14.85 -11.40
N GLU A 496 11.73 -15.73 -12.01
CA GLU A 496 12.18 -16.63 -13.07
C GLU A 496 11.15 -16.77 -14.19
N ILE A 497 11.61 -17.21 -15.36
CA ILE A 497 10.73 -17.58 -16.48
C ILE A 497 10.15 -18.96 -16.17
N SER A 498 8.85 -19.04 -15.97
CA SER A 498 8.17 -20.29 -15.66
C SER A 498 7.88 -21.11 -16.91
N LEU A 499 7.41 -20.47 -17.99
CA LEU A 499 7.08 -21.13 -19.24
C LEU A 499 7.14 -20.15 -20.41
N LYS A 500 7.33 -20.70 -21.61
CA LYS A 500 7.24 -19.98 -22.86
C LYS A 500 6.06 -20.52 -23.66
N LEU A 501 5.15 -19.65 -24.06
CA LEU A 501 3.98 -20.01 -24.85
C LEU A 501 4.45 -20.38 -26.26
N LYS A 502 4.22 -21.64 -26.66
CA LYS A 502 4.82 -22.26 -27.86
C LYS A 502 4.55 -21.47 -29.14
N ASP A 503 3.34 -20.96 -29.31
CA ASP A 503 2.90 -20.34 -30.57
C ASP A 503 3.21 -18.84 -30.64
N SER A 504 3.26 -18.14 -29.51
CA SER A 504 3.47 -16.69 -29.47
C SER A 504 4.90 -16.28 -29.10
N GLY A 505 5.68 -17.18 -28.49
CA GLY A 505 7.01 -16.86 -27.96
C GLY A 505 7.00 -15.96 -26.72
N ILE A 506 5.83 -15.59 -26.20
CA ILE A 506 5.66 -14.82 -24.97
C ILE A 506 6.07 -15.69 -23.78
N GLU A 507 6.84 -15.11 -22.86
CA GLU A 507 7.34 -15.78 -21.67
C GLU A 507 6.53 -15.35 -20.44
N ILE A 508 6.14 -16.31 -19.59
CA ILE A 508 5.48 -16.03 -18.32
C ILE A 508 6.56 -15.92 -17.25
N PHE A 509 6.73 -14.73 -16.71
CA PHE A 509 7.69 -14.43 -15.67
C PHE A 509 7.00 -14.44 -14.30
N LYS A 510 7.43 -15.36 -13.42
CA LYS A 510 6.99 -15.43 -12.02
C LYS A 510 7.79 -14.41 -11.22
N ALA A 511 7.16 -13.30 -10.90
CA ALA A 511 7.77 -12.21 -10.18
C ALA A 511 7.74 -12.46 -8.66
N ASN A 512 8.86 -12.24 -7.99
CA ASN A 512 8.97 -12.40 -6.54
C ASN A 512 8.16 -11.33 -5.81
N PHE A 513 6.94 -11.70 -5.41
CA PHE A 513 5.98 -10.79 -4.78
C PHE A 513 6.55 -10.16 -3.51
N THR A 514 7.16 -10.97 -2.64
CA THR A 514 7.69 -10.50 -1.35
C THR A 514 8.81 -9.47 -1.54
N LEU A 515 9.71 -9.68 -2.51
CA LEU A 515 10.75 -8.72 -2.83
C LEU A 515 10.17 -7.42 -3.38
N ILE A 516 9.23 -7.52 -4.32
CA ILE A 516 8.59 -6.35 -4.94
C ILE A 516 7.82 -5.55 -3.90
N GLN A 517 7.06 -6.21 -3.02
CA GLN A 517 6.37 -5.59 -1.89
C GLN A 517 7.35 -4.91 -0.93
N GLN A 518 8.49 -5.53 -0.63
CA GLN A 518 9.50 -4.93 0.22
C GLN A 518 10.07 -3.64 -0.40
N VAL A 519 10.38 -3.64 -1.70
CA VAL A 519 10.87 -2.45 -2.41
C VAL A 519 9.79 -1.36 -2.50
N TYR A 520 8.53 -1.77 -2.66
CA TYR A 520 7.37 -0.88 -2.65
C TYR A 520 7.21 -0.17 -1.30
N LEU A 521 7.32 -0.91 -0.19
CA LEU A 521 7.19 -0.38 1.16
C LEU A 521 8.43 0.35 1.68
N ASP A 522 9.61 0.12 1.09
CA ASP A 522 10.81 0.88 1.42
C ASP A 522 10.58 2.36 1.08
N GLU A 523 10.90 3.28 1.97
CA GLU A 523 10.78 4.72 1.68
C GLU A 523 12.07 5.29 1.08
N LYS A 524 13.17 4.53 1.11
CA LYS A 524 14.45 4.91 0.53
C LYS A 524 14.49 4.49 -0.95
N LEU A 525 15.13 5.34 -1.76
CA LEU A 525 15.40 5.10 -3.18
C LEU A 525 16.72 4.37 -3.35
#